data_AF-A0A935X4G8-F1
#
_entry.id   AF-A0A935X4G8-F1
#
_cell.length_a   1.000
_cell.length_b   1.000
_cell.length_c   1.000
_cell.angle_alpha   90.00
_cell.angle_beta   90.00
_cell.angle_gamma   90.00
#
_symmetry.space_group_name_H-M   'P 1'
#
loop_
_entity.id
_entity.type
_entity.pdbx_description
1 polymer ?
#
loop_
_entity_poly.entity_id
_entity_poly.type
_entity_poly.pdbx_seq_one_letter_code
_entity_poly.pdbx_strand_id
1 'polypeptide(L)' 'MPYAQNLRSAGVERDFLPALADDAMNVQRLLVNNPREVTRSDALRLYEAAF' A
#
# COMPACT_ATOMS: atom_id res chain seq x y z
N MET A 1 22.85 0.63 1.51
CA MET A 1 22.06 -0.33 2.33
C MET A 1 21.20 -1.13 1.38
N PRO A 2 21.20 -2.48 1.40
CA PRO A 2 20.23 -3.23 0.62
C PRO A 2 18.86 -3.09 1.29
N TYR A 3 18.02 -2.19 0.79
CA TYR A 3 16.63 -2.13 1.20
C TYR A 3 15.86 -3.31 0.58
N ALA A 4 14.88 -3.83 1.31
CA ALA A 4 13.96 -4.82 0.76
C ALA A 4 13.30 -4.26 -0.51
N GLN A 5 13.30 -5.04 -1.59
CA GLN A 5 12.80 -4.61 -2.90
C GLN A 5 11.30 -4.88 -3.11
N ASN A 6 10.69 -5.67 -2.22
CA ASN A 6 9.27 -5.99 -2.24
C ASN A 6 8.78 -6.26 -0.81
N LEU A 7 7.46 -6.28 -0.64
CA LEU A 7 6.81 -6.45 0.66
C LEU A 7 7.10 -7.82 1.27
N ARG A 8 7.20 -8.88 0.45
CA ARG A 8 7.60 -10.21 0.93
C ARG A 8 8.99 -10.19 1.58
N SER A 9 9.96 -9.53 0.95
CA SER A 9 11.34 -9.43 1.47
C SER A 9 11.42 -8.53 2.70
N ALA A 10 10.43 -7.66 2.89
CA ALA A 10 10.25 -6.85 4.09
C ALA A 10 9.50 -7.58 5.23
N GLY A 11 9.09 -8.85 5.02
CA GLY A 11 8.40 -9.66 6.03
C GLY A 11 6.89 -9.44 6.13
N VAL A 12 6.28 -8.78 5.13
CA VAL A 12 4.82 -8.62 5.07
C VAL A 12 4.17 -9.91 4.62
N GLU A 13 3.07 -10.31 5.28
CA GLU A 13 2.25 -11.44 4.87
C GLU A 13 1.24 -11.02 3.78
N ARG A 14 1.01 -11.89 2.80
CA ARG A 14 0.13 -11.59 1.66
C ARG A 14 -1.32 -11.34 2.09
N ASP A 15 -1.77 -12.01 3.14
CA ASP A 15 -3.15 -11.87 3.62
C ASP A 15 -3.36 -10.55 4.38
N PHE A 16 -2.28 -9.81 4.65
CA PHE A 16 -2.32 -8.50 5.29
C PHE A 16 -2.53 -7.35 4.30
N LEU A 17 -2.35 -7.58 2.99
CA LEU A 17 -2.47 -6.52 1.96
C LEU A 17 -3.85 -5.82 1.96
N PRO A 18 -5.00 -6.52 2.17
CA PRO A 18 -6.29 -5.85 2.29
C PRO A 18 -6.36 -4.90 3.49
N ALA A 19 -5.79 -5.29 4.64
CA ALA A 19 -5.77 -4.45 5.84
C ALA A 19 -4.88 -3.22 5.64
N LEU A 20 -3.73 -3.37 4.98
CA LEU A 20 -2.88 -2.23 4.62
C LEU A 20 -3.60 -1.26 3.67
N ALA A 21 -4.39 -1.77 2.73
CA ALA A 21 -5.20 -0.94 1.84
C ALA A 21 -6.30 -0.17 2.61
N ASP A 22 -6.92 -0.78 3.62
CA ASP A 22 -7.85 -0.09 4.54
C ASP A 22 -7.15 1.01 5.33
N ASP A 23 -6.00 0.70 5.94
CA ASP A 23 -5.24 1.65 6.74
C ASP A 23 -4.72 2.83 5.92
N ALA A 24 -4.33 2.57 4.66
CA ALA A 24 -3.93 3.63 3.73
C ALA A 24 -5.04 4.67 3.53
N MET A 25 -6.32 4.27 3.59
CA MET A 25 -7.45 5.20 3.44
C MET A 25 -7.60 6.14 4.65
N ASN A 26 -6.98 5.83 5.79
CA ASN A 26 -6.97 6.72 6.95
C ASN A 26 -5.92 7.84 6.83
N VAL A 27 -5.02 7.78 5.84
CA VAL A 27 -3.95 8.77 5.64
C VAL A 27 -4.44 9.97 4.82
N GLN A 28 -5.43 10.68 5.37
CA GLN A 28 -6.21 11.72 4.69
C GLN A 28 -5.36 12.82 4.05
N ARG A 29 -4.36 13.35 4.78
CA ARG A 29 -3.51 14.43 4.27
C ARG A 29 -2.77 14.04 2.99
N LEU A 30 -2.26 12.81 2.90
CA LEU A 30 -1.52 12.36 1.71
C LEU A 30 -2.48 12.04 0.56
N LEU A 31 -3.65 11.48 0.85
CA LEU A 31 -4.66 11.20 -0.17
C LEU A 31 -5.19 12.47 -0.81
N VAL A 32 -5.53 13.50 0.00
CA VAL A 32 -6.01 14.80 -0.51
C VAL A 32 -4.95 15.51 -1.36
N ASN A 33 -3.68 15.38 -0.99
CA ASN A 33 -2.58 15.99 -1.74
C ASN A 33 -2.02 15.08 -2.86
N ASN A 34 -2.56 13.88 -3.05
CA ASN A 34 -2.14 13.02 -4.14
C ASN A 34 -2.63 13.63 -5.46
N PRO A 35 -1.75 13.84 -6.46
CA PRO A 35 -2.17 14.41 -7.75
C PRO A 35 -3.18 13.52 -8.50
N ARG A 36 -3.36 12.27 -8.06
CA ARG A 36 -4.35 11.34 -8.56
C ARG A 36 -5.26 10.89 -7.42
N GLU A 37 -6.55 10.79 -7.68
CA GLU A 37 -7.48 10.14 -6.77
C GLU A 37 -7.09 8.67 -6.57
N VAL A 38 -6.93 8.26 -5.31
CA VAL A 38 -6.60 6.89 -4.92
C VAL A 38 -7.76 6.30 -4.16
N THR A 39 -8.42 5.30 -4.75
CA THR A 39 -9.44 4.52 -4.04
C THR A 39 -8.79 3.37 -3.25
N ARG A 40 -9.54 2.76 -2.32
CA ARG A 40 -9.11 1.53 -1.63
C ARG A 40 -8.72 0.42 -2.61
N SER A 41 -9.44 0.28 -3.72
CA SER A 41 -9.13 -0.71 -4.76
C SER A 41 -7.81 -0.42 -5.45
N ASP A 42 -7.49 0.86 -5.68
CA ASP A 42 -6.21 1.25 -6.25
C ASP A 42 -5.07 0.99 -5.27
N ALA A 43 -5.26 1.31 -3.98
CA ALA A 43 -4.30 1.01 -2.93
C ALA A 43 -3.99 -0.49 -2.82
N LEU A 44 -5.02 -1.34 -2.83
CA LEU A 44 -4.84 -2.79 -2.85
C LEU A 44 -4.03 -3.26 -4.07
N ARG A 45 -4.37 -2.77 -5.27
CA ARG A 45 -3.62 -3.09 -6.50
C ARG A 45 -2.15 -2.66 -6.42
N LEU A 46 -1.85 -1.52 -5.80
CA LEU A 46 -0.47 -1.07 -5.59
C LEU A 46 0.29 -1.98 -4.61
N TYR A 47 -0.34 -2.39 -3.51
CA TYR A 47 0.24 -3.33 -2.56
C TYR A 47 0.47 -4.71 -3.21
N GLU A 48 -0.47 -5.20 -4.00
CA GLU A 48 -0.32 -6.46 -4.76
C GLU A 48 0.81 -6.39 -5.79
N ALA A 49 0.99 -5.25 -6.47
CA ALA A 49 2.06 -5.05 -7.43
C ALA A 49 3.45 -4.94 -6.78
N ALA A 50 3.52 -4.53 -5.51
CA ALA A 50 4.76 -4.36 -4.75
C ALA A 50 5.14 -5.59 -3.91
N PHE A 51 4.32 -6.66 -3.92
CA PHE A 51 4.53 -7.88 -3.14
C PHE A 51 5.40 -8.91 -3.86
#